data_AF-E3NG60-F1
#
_entry.id   AF-E3NG60-F1
#
_cell.length_a   1.000
_cell.length_b   1.000
_cell.length_c   1.000
_cell.angle_alpha   90.00
_cell.angle_beta   90.00
_cell.angle_gamma   90.00
#
_symmetry.space_group_name_H-M   'P 1'
#
loop_
_entity.id
_entity.type
_entity.pdbx_description
1 polymer ?
#
loop_
_entity_poly.entity_id
_entity_poly.type
_entity_poly.pdbx_seq_one_letter_code
_entity_poly.pdbx_strand_id
1 'polypeptide(L)'
;MYRLQAISILLTIPSILYANSKIDRYSEAYVLRCILAVCIVISILVLLKFWLLYRDFKHKTGKIRRLQRDLAIGYGGIAICGVVPQVTVLLVGFQPYKLLLCICVCNLSPFFFIVLFFLEHSSYYEVNTSKKAFFLKLCIVFLHLVFMTSCWAYSIKFPNEKDQLAVAIVTTYYAVMFSLYTAEFFVVLNFAVTIVEHRASFWNPNDSHADSENENQIPPDTALLATTEEIPVIPSEDVYSNQPTSPTGLECNICMLGYTETVTPRVLIGCGHTVCQECIVSLPKPENRVVCPFCRKHTKVPGGSATQLPKNYAIMDLVRSRII
;
A
#
# COMPACT_ATOMS: atom_id res chain seq x y z
N MET A 1 16.02 -4.74 -0.86
CA MET A 1 15.20 -5.89 -1.31
C MET A 1 15.59 -6.40 -2.67
N TYR A 2 15.52 -5.62 -3.76
CA TYR A 2 15.96 -6.07 -5.09
C TYR A 2 17.37 -6.69 -5.12
N ARG A 3 18.33 -6.05 -4.44
CA ARG A 3 19.70 -6.61 -4.28
C ARG A 3 19.73 -7.94 -3.54
N LEU A 4 18.90 -8.09 -2.49
CA LEU A 4 18.79 -9.33 -1.72
C LEU A 4 18.17 -10.45 -2.56
N GLN A 5 17.15 -10.13 -3.35
CA GLN A 5 16.55 -11.07 -4.28
C GLN A 5 17.51 -11.49 -5.39
N ALA A 6 18.29 -10.55 -5.93
CA ALA A 6 19.32 -10.87 -6.91
C ALA A 6 20.35 -11.86 -6.34
N ILE A 7 20.80 -11.64 -5.09
CA ILE A 7 21.68 -12.58 -4.39
C ILE A 7 21.01 -13.95 -4.21
N SER A 8 19.73 -13.99 -3.79
CA SER A 8 18.99 -15.25 -3.64
C SER A 8 18.93 -16.05 -4.96
N ILE A 9 18.61 -15.38 -6.07
CA ILE A 9 18.55 -16.00 -7.40
C ILE A 9 19.94 -16.49 -7.83
N LEU A 10 20.98 -15.66 -7.66
CA LEU A 10 22.36 -16.03 -7.98
C LEU A 10 22.84 -17.26 -7.21
N LEU A 11 22.44 -17.41 -5.94
CA LEU A 11 22.76 -18.59 -5.14
C LEU A 11 21.98 -19.84 -5.56
N THR A 12 20.84 -19.68 -6.25
CA THR A 12 19.98 -20.80 -6.69
C THR A 12 20.47 -21.41 -8.01
N ILE A 13 21.01 -20.59 -8.91
CA ILE A 13 21.47 -21.02 -10.24
C ILE A 13 22.51 -22.15 -10.16
N PRO A 14 23.58 -22.08 -9.33
CA PRO A 14 24.54 -23.16 -9.17
C PRO A 14 23.92 -24.47 -8.68
N SER A 15 22.92 -24.41 -7.78
CA SER A 15 22.23 -25.62 -7.28
C SER A 15 21.43 -26.32 -8.39
N ILE A 16 20.81 -25.55 -9.28
CA ILE A 16 20.11 -26.07 -10.46
C ILE A 16 21.11 -26.70 -11.45
N LEU A 17 22.20 -26.00 -11.74
CA LEU A 17 23.24 -26.50 -12.65
C LEU A 17 23.94 -27.75 -12.11
N TYR A 18 24.23 -27.78 -10.80
CA TYR A 18 24.82 -28.95 -10.13
C TYR A 18 23.86 -30.15 -10.14
N ALA A 19 22.56 -29.93 -9.92
CA ALA A 19 21.59 -30.99 -10.04
C ALA A 19 21.53 -31.53 -11.48
N ASN A 20 21.52 -30.64 -12.48
CA ASN A 20 21.50 -31.04 -13.88
C ASN A 20 22.76 -31.83 -14.29
N SER A 21 23.94 -31.51 -13.76
CA SER A 21 25.19 -32.21 -14.08
C SER A 21 25.32 -33.59 -13.41
N LYS A 22 24.50 -33.89 -12.41
CA LYS A 22 24.51 -35.17 -11.68
C LYS A 22 23.36 -36.12 -12.06
N ILE A 23 22.38 -35.67 -12.83
CA ILE A 23 21.15 -36.43 -13.14
C ILE A 23 21.21 -36.91 -14.60
N ASP A 24 21.97 -37.98 -14.86
CA ASP A 24 22.31 -38.44 -16.23
C ASP A 24 21.20 -39.15 -17.04
N ARG A 25 19.97 -39.31 -16.51
CA ARG A 25 18.93 -40.06 -17.27
C ARG A 25 17.46 -39.65 -17.04
N TYR A 26 17.19 -38.75 -16.11
CA TYR A 26 15.84 -38.24 -15.78
C TYR A 26 15.77 -36.70 -15.72
N SER A 27 16.80 -36.00 -16.21
CA SER A 27 16.97 -34.55 -16.06
C SER A 27 15.98 -33.72 -16.86
N GLU A 28 15.70 -34.08 -18.13
CA GLU A 28 14.82 -33.27 -19.00
C GLU A 28 13.38 -33.21 -18.47
N ALA A 29 12.80 -34.36 -18.12
CA ALA A 29 11.45 -34.43 -17.55
C ALA A 29 11.36 -33.66 -16.22
N TYR A 30 12.45 -33.62 -15.45
CA TYR A 30 12.50 -32.91 -14.17
C TYR A 30 12.63 -31.39 -14.33
N VAL A 31 13.51 -30.93 -15.22
CA VAL A 31 13.63 -29.50 -15.56
C VAL A 31 12.31 -28.98 -16.13
N LEU A 32 11.66 -29.74 -17.01
CA LEU A 32 10.34 -29.41 -17.52
C LEU A 32 9.30 -29.27 -16.40
N ARG A 33 9.28 -30.18 -15.41
CA ARG A 33 8.40 -30.04 -14.22
C ARG A 33 8.67 -28.77 -13.42
N CYS A 34 9.93 -28.39 -13.24
CA CYS A 34 10.29 -27.14 -12.56
C CYS A 34 9.79 -25.92 -13.34
N ILE A 35 10.01 -25.90 -14.66
CA ILE A 35 9.55 -24.82 -15.53
C ILE A 35 8.02 -24.74 -15.47
N LEU A 36 7.31 -25.85 -15.64
CA LEU A 36 5.85 -25.91 -15.55
C LEU A 36 5.33 -25.42 -14.20
N ALA A 37 5.94 -25.84 -13.09
CA ALA A 37 5.54 -25.40 -11.76
C ALA A 37 5.71 -23.88 -11.58
N VAL A 38 6.82 -23.32 -12.05
CA VAL A 38 7.07 -21.88 -12.03
C VAL A 38 6.08 -21.13 -12.93
N CYS A 39 5.84 -21.62 -14.15
CA CYS A 39 4.84 -21.06 -15.07
C CYS A 39 3.43 -21.05 -14.46
N ILE A 40 3.02 -22.14 -13.80
CA ILE A 40 1.72 -22.20 -13.11
C ILE A 40 1.64 -21.13 -12.02
N VAL A 41 2.68 -20.98 -11.19
CA VAL A 41 2.69 -19.94 -10.15
C VAL A 41 2.61 -18.55 -10.78
N ILE A 42 3.38 -18.27 -11.83
CA ILE A 42 3.33 -16.99 -12.56
C ILE A 42 1.92 -16.73 -13.10
N SER A 43 1.31 -17.72 -13.76
CA SER A 43 -0.06 -17.59 -14.28
C SER A 43 -1.06 -17.27 -13.18
N ILE A 44 -0.97 -17.94 -12.03
CA ILE A 44 -1.83 -17.65 -10.86
C ILE A 44 -1.61 -16.22 -10.36
N LEU A 45 -0.36 -15.75 -10.25
CA LEU A 45 -0.05 -14.40 -9.78
C LEU A 45 -0.53 -13.32 -10.75
N VAL A 46 -0.40 -13.54 -12.06
CA VAL A 46 -0.89 -12.63 -13.10
C VAL A 46 -2.41 -12.56 -13.08
N LEU A 47 -3.09 -13.71 -13.01
CA LEU A 47 -4.55 -13.78 -12.90
C LEU A 47 -5.04 -13.09 -11.62
N LEU A 48 -4.36 -13.30 -10.49
CA LEU A 48 -4.64 -12.63 -9.24
C LEU A 48 -4.49 -11.10 -9.38
N LYS A 49 -3.40 -10.61 -9.98
CA LYS A 49 -3.19 -9.17 -10.19
C LYS A 49 -4.26 -8.60 -11.11
N PHE A 50 -4.60 -9.28 -12.21
CA PHE A 50 -5.68 -8.82 -13.11
C PHE A 50 -7.03 -8.76 -12.40
N TRP A 51 -7.36 -9.78 -11.60
CA TRP A 51 -8.59 -9.79 -10.80
C TRP A 51 -8.64 -8.65 -9.78
N LEU A 52 -7.51 -8.35 -9.12
CA LEU A 52 -7.40 -7.22 -8.20
C LEU A 52 -7.58 -5.88 -8.92
N LEU A 53 -6.97 -5.70 -10.09
CA LEU A 53 -7.14 -4.50 -10.92
C LEU A 53 -8.59 -4.31 -11.39
N TYR A 54 -9.23 -5.40 -11.83
CA TYR A 54 -10.65 -5.38 -12.20
C TYR A 54 -11.54 -4.98 -11.03
N ARG A 55 -11.30 -5.58 -9.84
CA ARG A 55 -12.04 -5.25 -8.62
C ARG A 55 -11.84 -3.78 -8.24
N ASP A 56 -10.62 -3.27 -8.32
CA ASP A 56 -10.29 -1.88 -8.00
C ASP A 56 -10.96 -0.89 -8.93
N PHE A 57 -11.04 -1.22 -10.22
CA PHE A 57 -11.78 -0.44 -11.20
C PHE A 57 -13.28 -0.44 -10.89
N LYS A 58 -13.86 -1.61 -10.63
CA LYS A 58 -15.29 -1.78 -10.34
C LYS A 58 -15.73 -1.05 -9.08
N HIS A 59 -14.93 -1.12 -8.02
CA HIS A 59 -15.27 -0.56 -6.70
C HIS A 59 -14.64 0.80 -6.42
N LYS A 60 -13.95 1.41 -7.40
CA LYS A 60 -13.25 2.70 -7.25
C LYS A 60 -12.39 2.80 -5.98
N THR A 61 -11.70 1.72 -5.62
CA THR A 61 -10.96 1.60 -4.34
C THR A 61 -9.92 2.72 -4.18
N GLY A 62 -9.80 3.36 -3.02
CA GLY A 62 -8.79 4.41 -2.79
C GLY A 62 -7.33 3.96 -2.93
N LYS A 63 -6.45 4.88 -3.36
CA LYS A 63 -5.03 4.62 -3.68
C LYS A 63 -4.23 4.02 -2.51
N ILE A 64 -4.43 4.50 -1.28
CA ILE A 64 -3.74 4.00 -0.07
C ILE A 64 -4.16 2.56 0.23
N ARG A 65 -5.45 2.23 0.09
CA ARG A 65 -5.97 0.88 0.33
C ARG A 65 -5.44 -0.12 -0.70
N ARG A 66 -5.35 0.28 -1.97
CA ARG A 66 -4.70 -0.54 -3.03
C ARG A 66 -3.23 -0.80 -2.70
N LEU A 67 -2.48 0.25 -2.37
CA LEU A 67 -1.06 0.17 -2.01
C LEU A 67 -0.82 -0.78 -0.83
N GLN A 68 -1.53 -0.60 0.28
CA GLN A 68 -1.38 -1.44 1.47
C GLN A 68 -1.67 -2.91 1.17
N ARG A 69 -2.74 -3.17 0.41
CA ARG A 69 -3.10 -4.53 0.01
C ARG A 69 -2.04 -5.15 -0.90
N ASP A 70 -1.58 -4.44 -1.92
CA ASP A 70 -0.60 -4.97 -2.88
C ASP A 70 0.74 -5.24 -2.17
N LEU A 71 1.18 -4.35 -1.28
CA LEU A 71 2.36 -4.58 -0.43
C LEU A 71 2.17 -5.78 0.51
N ALA A 72 0.99 -5.94 1.11
CA ALA A 72 0.69 -7.08 1.99
C ALA A 72 0.69 -8.41 1.21
N ILE A 73 0.05 -8.45 0.03
CA ILE A 73 0.05 -9.64 -0.84
C ILE A 73 1.47 -9.96 -1.31
N GLY A 74 2.22 -8.94 -1.73
CA GLY A 74 3.59 -9.08 -2.18
C GLY A 74 4.51 -9.64 -1.08
N TYR A 75 4.61 -8.97 0.07
CA TYR A 75 5.50 -9.40 1.15
C TYR A 75 5.03 -10.72 1.76
N GLY A 76 3.71 -10.92 1.89
CA GLY A 76 3.14 -12.15 2.40
C GLY A 76 3.46 -13.35 1.51
N GLY A 77 3.31 -13.19 0.18
CA GLY A 77 3.68 -14.22 -0.78
C GLY A 77 5.17 -14.57 -0.74
N ILE A 78 6.04 -13.58 -0.61
CA ILE A 78 7.50 -13.80 -0.45
C ILE A 78 7.81 -14.47 0.89
N ALA A 79 7.16 -14.06 1.99
CA ALA A 79 7.33 -14.70 3.29
C ALA A 79 6.91 -16.18 3.26
N ILE A 80 5.81 -16.52 2.59
CA ILE A 80 5.38 -17.91 2.36
C ILE A 80 6.45 -18.68 1.59
N CYS A 81 7.02 -18.11 0.52
CA CYS A 81 8.13 -18.71 -0.21
C CYS A 81 9.36 -18.97 0.70
N GLY A 82 9.53 -18.16 1.76
CA GLY A 82 10.56 -18.38 2.76
C GLY A 82 10.27 -19.56 3.71
N VAL A 83 9.01 -19.84 4.02
CA VAL A 83 8.60 -20.85 5.00
C VAL A 83 8.45 -22.25 4.38
N VAL A 84 7.88 -22.35 3.16
CA VAL A 84 7.57 -23.63 2.52
C VAL A 84 8.79 -24.57 2.41
N PRO A 85 9.99 -24.11 2.00
CA PRO A 85 11.15 -24.99 1.90
C PRO A 85 11.64 -25.51 3.26
N GLN A 86 11.50 -24.69 4.31
CA GLN A 86 11.88 -25.07 5.67
C GLN A 86 10.96 -26.17 6.22
N VAL A 87 9.66 -26.03 6.01
CA VAL A 87 8.70 -27.09 6.39
C VAL A 87 8.93 -28.35 5.56
N THR A 88 9.16 -28.19 4.25
CA THR A 88 9.38 -29.32 3.34
C THR A 88 10.59 -30.17 3.75
N VAL A 89 11.73 -29.55 4.07
CA VAL A 89 12.93 -30.30 4.48
C VAL A 89 12.76 -30.99 5.83
N LEU A 90 11.99 -30.40 6.75
CA LEU A 90 11.67 -31.02 8.06
C LEU A 90 10.71 -32.22 7.94
N LEU A 91 9.79 -32.19 6.97
CA LEU A 91 8.83 -33.28 6.78
C LEU A 91 9.40 -34.43 5.94
N VAL A 92 10.22 -34.11 4.94
CA VAL A 92 10.61 -35.06 3.89
C VAL A 92 12.09 -35.47 3.97
N GLY A 93 12.93 -34.71 4.69
CA GLY A 93 14.37 -34.90 4.72
C GLY A 93 15.03 -34.56 3.37
N PHE A 94 16.23 -35.07 3.14
CA PHE A 94 17.00 -34.89 1.91
C PHE A 94 16.47 -35.79 0.79
N GLN A 95 15.45 -35.29 0.10
CA GLN A 95 14.95 -35.86 -1.16
C GLN A 95 15.27 -34.89 -2.30
N PRO A 96 16.37 -35.08 -3.05
CA PRO A 96 16.95 -34.05 -3.92
C PRO A 96 15.95 -33.50 -4.93
N TYR A 97 15.13 -34.36 -5.56
CA TYR A 97 14.13 -33.92 -6.54
C TYR A 97 12.99 -33.11 -5.94
N LYS A 98 12.46 -33.51 -4.77
CA LYS A 98 11.34 -32.79 -4.13
C LYS A 98 11.83 -31.45 -3.56
N LEU A 99 13.00 -31.47 -2.92
CA LEU A 99 13.59 -30.30 -2.30
C LEU A 99 14.05 -29.28 -3.33
N LEU A 100 14.71 -29.72 -4.42
CA LEU A 100 15.13 -28.82 -5.49
C LEU A 100 13.94 -28.19 -6.22
N LEU A 101 12.86 -28.94 -6.48
CA LEU A 101 11.65 -28.39 -7.10
C LEU A 101 11.05 -27.29 -6.21
N CYS A 102 10.94 -27.57 -4.91
CA CYS A 102 10.47 -26.61 -3.92
C CYS A 102 11.35 -25.35 -3.89
N ILE A 103 12.67 -25.51 -3.87
CA ILE A 103 13.64 -24.41 -3.86
C ILE A 103 13.54 -23.58 -5.13
N CYS A 104 13.44 -24.21 -6.31
CA CYS A 104 13.26 -23.50 -7.58
C CYS A 104 12.02 -22.63 -7.57
N VAL A 105 10.86 -23.20 -7.18
CA VAL A 105 9.60 -22.45 -7.11
C VAL A 105 9.72 -21.30 -6.11
N CYS A 106 10.24 -21.55 -4.91
CA CYS A 106 10.30 -20.57 -3.82
C CYS A 106 11.36 -19.46 -4.03
N ASN A 107 12.42 -19.71 -4.81
CA ASN A 107 13.44 -18.68 -5.07
C ASN A 107 13.16 -17.87 -6.34
N LEU A 108 12.40 -18.41 -7.30
CA LEU A 108 12.00 -17.70 -8.51
C LEU A 108 10.71 -16.88 -8.32
N SER A 109 9.73 -17.40 -7.56
CA SER A 109 8.45 -16.71 -7.33
C SER A 109 8.58 -15.30 -6.74
N PRO A 110 9.49 -15.00 -5.78
CA PRO A 110 9.63 -13.66 -5.22
C PRO A 110 9.97 -12.59 -6.26
N PHE A 111 10.66 -12.93 -7.36
CA PHE A 111 10.88 -12.00 -8.46
C PHE A 111 9.55 -11.51 -9.06
N PHE A 112 8.61 -12.42 -9.28
CA PHE A 112 7.30 -12.09 -9.83
C PHE A 112 6.43 -11.33 -8.84
N PHE A 113 6.49 -11.67 -7.55
CA PHE A 113 5.84 -10.86 -6.51
C PHE A 113 6.35 -9.42 -6.53
N ILE A 114 7.67 -9.24 -6.61
CA ILE A 114 8.31 -7.93 -6.73
C ILE A 114 7.82 -7.17 -7.97
N VAL A 115 7.84 -7.81 -9.13
CA VAL A 115 7.42 -7.15 -10.37
C VAL A 115 5.94 -6.77 -10.36
N LEU A 116 5.06 -7.67 -9.91
CA LEU A 116 3.61 -7.49 -9.99
C LEU A 116 3.02 -6.61 -8.88
N PHE A 117 3.59 -6.63 -7.68
CA PHE A 117 3.00 -6.00 -6.49
C PHE A 117 3.87 -4.89 -5.86
N PHE A 118 5.16 -4.77 -6.24
CA PHE A 118 6.06 -3.76 -5.67
C PHE A 118 6.53 -2.68 -6.65
N LEU A 119 6.94 -3.06 -7.86
CA LEU A 119 7.59 -2.11 -8.78
C LEU A 119 6.70 -0.91 -9.09
N GLU A 120 5.41 -1.16 -9.33
CA GLU A 120 4.40 -0.13 -9.59
C GLU A 120 4.37 0.94 -8.48
N HIS A 121 4.58 0.53 -7.23
CA HIS A 121 4.43 1.39 -6.07
C HIS A 121 5.75 2.02 -5.60
N SER A 122 6.88 1.38 -5.89
CA SER A 122 8.20 1.71 -5.34
C SER A 122 8.68 3.15 -5.56
N SER A 123 8.07 3.89 -6.49
CA SER A 123 8.42 5.29 -6.78
C SER A 123 7.76 6.32 -5.84
N TYR A 124 6.76 5.95 -5.02
CA TYR A 124 5.93 6.95 -4.33
C TYR A 124 5.50 6.59 -2.90
N TYR A 125 5.99 5.50 -2.31
CA TYR A 125 5.72 5.20 -0.90
C TYR A 125 7.00 5.15 -0.07
N GLU A 126 6.91 5.62 1.17
CA GLU A 126 7.89 5.38 2.21
C GLU A 126 7.23 4.60 3.34
N VAL A 127 7.93 3.58 3.81
CA VAL A 127 7.51 2.83 4.99
C VAL A 127 7.84 3.67 6.21
N ASN A 128 6.83 3.90 7.07
CA ASN A 128 6.97 4.66 8.29
C ASN A 128 8.10 4.09 9.19
N THR A 129 9.15 4.87 9.42
CA THR A 129 10.34 4.52 10.20
C THR A 129 10.17 4.75 11.70
N SER A 130 8.97 4.49 12.23
CA SER A 130 8.71 4.57 13.67
C SER A 130 9.62 3.63 14.46
N LYS A 131 10.04 4.05 15.67
CA LYS A 131 10.78 3.19 16.63
C LYS A 131 10.05 1.87 16.89
N LYS A 132 8.71 1.89 16.89
CA LYS A 132 7.88 0.68 17.04
C LYS A 132 8.05 -0.28 15.86
N ALA A 133 8.09 0.24 14.63
CA ALA A 133 8.30 -0.58 13.43
C ALA A 133 9.71 -1.18 13.41
N PHE A 134 10.72 -0.40 13.80
CA PHE A 134 12.09 -0.91 13.95
C PHE A 134 12.17 -2.06 14.96
N PHE A 135 11.56 -1.90 16.14
CA PHE A 135 11.53 -2.94 17.17
C PHE A 135 10.78 -4.19 16.69
N LEU A 136 9.64 -4.02 15.99
CA LEU A 136 8.92 -5.15 15.39
C LEU A 136 9.80 -5.92 14.40
N LYS A 137 10.54 -5.23 13.53
CA LYS A 137 11.47 -5.89 12.59
C LYS A 137 12.52 -6.72 13.33
N LEU A 138 13.10 -6.17 14.40
CA LEU A 138 14.09 -6.89 15.22
C LEU A 138 13.47 -8.12 15.91
N CYS A 139 12.27 -7.99 16.47
CA CYS A 139 11.53 -9.12 17.07
C CYS A 139 11.26 -10.24 16.07
N ILE A 140 10.85 -9.90 14.85
CA ILE A 140 10.60 -10.90 13.79
C ILE A 140 11.90 -11.60 13.39
N VAL A 141 13.00 -10.86 13.20
CA VAL A 141 14.31 -11.48 12.91
C VAL A 141 14.74 -12.40 14.05
N PHE A 142 14.59 -11.97 15.30
CA PHE A 142 14.89 -12.81 16.47
C PHE A 142 14.03 -14.09 16.50
N LEU A 143 12.73 -13.99 16.24
CA LEU A 143 11.84 -15.16 16.14
C LEU A 143 12.32 -16.15 15.07
N HIS A 144 12.74 -15.66 13.90
CA HIS A 144 13.30 -16.51 12.85
C HIS A 144 14.59 -17.21 13.29
N LEU A 145 15.47 -16.53 14.04
CA LEU A 145 16.69 -17.14 14.58
C LEU A 145 16.36 -18.23 15.60
N VAL A 146 15.39 -18.00 16.49
CA VAL A 146 14.93 -19.02 17.46
C VAL A 146 14.29 -20.21 16.74
N PHE A 147 13.49 -19.98 15.71
CA PHE A 147 12.91 -21.05 14.90
C PHE A 147 14.00 -21.87 14.21
N MET A 148 15.00 -21.20 13.62
CA MET A 148 16.12 -21.84 12.94
C MET A 148 16.95 -22.71 13.90
N THR A 149 17.29 -22.22 15.10
CA THR A 149 18.02 -23.00 16.10
C THR A 149 17.19 -24.18 16.62
N SER A 150 15.87 -24.00 16.74
CA SER A 150 14.95 -25.09 17.10
C SER A 150 14.90 -26.18 16.02
N CYS A 151 14.91 -25.79 14.75
CA CYS A 151 14.97 -26.74 13.63
C CYS A 151 16.28 -27.51 13.60
N TRP A 152 17.40 -26.86 13.93
CA TRP A 152 18.70 -27.51 14.08
C TRP A 152 18.71 -28.51 15.23
N ALA A 153 18.19 -28.13 16.39
CA ALA A 153 18.07 -29.05 17.52
C ALA A 153 17.18 -30.26 17.17
N TYR A 154 16.09 -30.02 16.44
CA TYR A 154 15.22 -31.09 15.95
C TYR A 154 15.92 -32.00 14.93
N SER A 155 16.81 -31.45 14.09
CA SER A 155 17.47 -32.23 13.04
C SER A 155 18.34 -33.37 13.58
N ILE A 156 18.84 -33.27 14.82
CA ILE A 156 19.60 -34.33 15.51
C ILE A 156 18.79 -35.64 15.59
N LYS A 157 17.45 -35.59 15.55
CA LYS A 157 16.60 -36.79 15.55
C LYS A 157 16.64 -37.57 14.23
N PHE A 158 17.14 -36.98 13.14
CA PHE A 158 17.23 -37.69 11.87
C PHE A 158 18.39 -38.70 11.93
N PRO A 159 18.16 -39.96 11.53
CA PRO A 159 19.19 -41.01 11.58
C PRO A 159 20.30 -40.82 10.53
N ASN A 160 20.05 -40.01 9.49
CA ASN A 160 20.93 -39.84 8.35
C ASN A 160 21.56 -38.44 8.36
N GLU A 161 22.90 -38.38 8.34
CA GLU A 161 23.68 -37.13 8.34
C GLU A 161 23.33 -36.20 7.16
N LYS A 162 22.96 -36.76 6.00
CA LYS A 162 22.55 -35.94 4.84
C LYS A 162 21.25 -35.19 5.12
N ASP A 163 20.32 -35.79 5.86
CA ASP A 163 19.06 -35.13 6.25
C ASP A 163 19.34 -34.03 7.27
N GLN A 164 20.21 -34.30 8.24
CA GLN A 164 20.65 -33.30 9.23
C GLN A 164 21.28 -32.08 8.55
N LEU A 165 22.20 -32.32 7.62
CA LEU A 165 22.89 -31.29 6.85
C LEU A 165 21.92 -30.53 5.95
N ALA A 166 20.99 -31.21 5.27
CA ALA A 166 19.99 -30.57 4.42
C ALA A 166 19.06 -29.66 5.23
N VAL A 167 18.56 -30.13 6.38
CA VAL A 167 17.77 -29.30 7.30
C VAL A 167 18.59 -28.08 7.70
N ALA A 168 19.84 -28.27 8.13
CA ALA A 168 20.67 -27.18 8.59
C ALA A 168 20.91 -26.09 7.53
N ILE A 169 21.27 -26.50 6.31
CA ILE A 169 21.52 -25.58 5.19
C ILE A 169 20.25 -24.84 4.78
N VAL A 170 19.16 -25.57 4.56
CA VAL A 170 17.90 -24.99 4.06
C VAL A 170 17.30 -24.04 5.09
N THR A 171 17.19 -24.44 6.35
CA THR A 171 16.60 -23.55 7.38
C THR A 171 17.43 -22.31 7.62
N THR A 172 18.76 -22.41 7.57
CA THR A 172 19.65 -21.24 7.69
C THR A 172 19.47 -20.27 6.53
N TYR A 173 19.54 -20.77 5.29
CA TYR A 173 19.42 -19.94 4.10
C TYR A 173 18.11 -19.17 4.09
N TYR A 174 16.98 -19.87 4.32
CA TYR A 174 15.67 -19.23 4.27
C TYR A 174 15.40 -18.33 5.48
N ALA A 175 15.88 -18.68 6.68
CA ALA A 175 15.76 -17.79 7.85
C ALA A 175 16.51 -16.47 7.63
N VAL A 176 17.73 -16.51 7.09
CA VAL A 176 18.54 -15.31 6.85
C VAL A 176 17.96 -14.49 5.70
N MET A 177 17.69 -15.10 4.55
CA MET A 177 17.30 -14.36 3.34
C MET A 177 15.86 -13.85 3.39
N PHE A 178 14.94 -14.54 4.08
CA PHE A 178 13.51 -14.22 4.06
C PHE A 178 12.97 -13.59 5.35
N SER A 179 13.74 -13.53 6.44
CA SER A 179 13.33 -12.83 7.67
C SER A 179 13.04 -11.35 7.42
N LEU A 180 13.80 -10.68 6.54
CA LEU A 180 13.58 -9.27 6.21
C LEU A 180 12.27 -9.05 5.46
N TYR A 181 11.89 -9.95 4.54
CA TYR A 181 10.60 -9.86 3.85
C TYR A 181 9.44 -10.12 4.82
N THR A 182 9.60 -11.09 5.72
CA THR A 182 8.59 -11.39 6.75
C THR A 182 8.43 -10.22 7.72
N ALA A 183 9.53 -9.59 8.12
CA ALA A 183 9.50 -8.40 8.97
C ALA A 183 8.72 -7.25 8.31
N GLU A 184 8.89 -7.07 7.00
CA GLU A 184 8.25 -6.00 6.24
C GLU A 184 6.76 -6.30 5.98
N PHE A 185 6.41 -7.58 5.77
CA PHE A 185 5.02 -8.02 5.76
C PHE A 185 4.30 -7.60 7.05
N PHE A 186 4.86 -7.93 8.21
CA PHE A 186 4.24 -7.57 9.49
C PHE A 186 4.22 -6.06 9.73
N VAL A 187 5.23 -5.32 9.26
CA VAL A 187 5.18 -3.85 9.34
C VAL A 187 4.05 -3.27 8.50
N VAL A 188 3.86 -3.75 7.27
CA VAL A 188 2.77 -3.31 6.40
C VAL A 188 1.40 -3.64 6.98
N LEU A 189 1.25 -4.77 7.68
CA LEU A 189 -0.01 -5.14 8.33
C LEU A 189 -0.32 -4.32 9.60
N ASN A 190 0.70 -3.88 10.33
CA ASN A 190 0.52 -3.26 11.66
C ASN A 190 0.68 -1.73 11.65
N PHE A 191 1.27 -1.15 10.62
CA PHE A 191 1.56 0.28 10.55
C PHE A 191 1.01 0.89 9.26
N ALA A 192 0.57 2.14 9.35
CA ALA A 192 0.12 2.90 8.19
C ALA A 192 1.30 3.17 7.23
N VAL A 193 1.11 2.86 5.96
CA VAL A 193 2.02 3.23 4.86
C VAL A 193 1.75 4.68 4.44
N THR A 194 2.81 5.49 4.37
CA THR A 194 2.72 6.90 3.96
C THR A 194 3.19 7.07 2.52
N ILE A 195 2.44 7.84 1.73
CA ILE A 195 2.82 8.20 0.37
C ILE A 195 3.79 9.39 0.46
N VAL A 196 4.92 9.31 -0.24
CA VAL A 196 5.85 10.44 -0.35
C VAL A 196 5.37 11.34 -1.48
N GLU A 197 4.80 12.49 -1.12
CA GLU A 197 4.25 13.46 -2.07
C GLU A 197 5.30 14.13 -2.98
N HIS A 198 6.60 13.86 -2.79
CA HIS A 198 7.67 14.51 -3.56
C HIS A 198 7.68 14.17 -5.08
N ARG A 199 6.78 13.30 -5.54
CA ARG A 199 6.50 13.04 -6.98
C ARG A 199 5.00 13.03 -7.31
N ALA A 200 4.14 13.47 -6.38
CA ALA A 200 2.70 13.60 -6.59
C ALA A 200 2.32 14.91 -7.32
N SER A 201 3.28 15.82 -7.54
CA SER A 201 3.10 17.04 -8.34
C SER A 201 2.78 16.80 -9.83
N PHE A 202 2.81 15.54 -10.29
CA PHE A 202 2.36 15.15 -11.63
C PHE A 202 0.91 14.61 -11.65
N TRP A 203 0.24 14.50 -10.50
CA TRP A 203 -1.10 13.92 -10.41
C TRP A 203 -2.15 14.96 -10.02
N ASN A 204 -3.19 15.04 -10.84
CA ASN A 204 -4.32 15.95 -10.71
C ASN A 204 -5.10 15.69 -9.40
N PRO A 205 -5.37 16.70 -8.55
CA PRO A 205 -6.04 16.55 -7.25
C PRO A 205 -7.47 16.00 -7.27
N ASN A 206 -8.09 15.80 -8.44
CA ASN A 206 -9.49 15.38 -8.55
C ASN A 206 -9.76 13.89 -8.25
N ASP A 207 -8.75 13.10 -7.88
CA ASP A 207 -8.86 11.65 -7.66
C ASP A 207 -9.13 11.23 -6.19
N SER A 208 -9.26 12.16 -5.24
CA SER A 208 -9.29 11.85 -3.80
C SER A 208 -10.63 12.04 -3.07
N HIS A 209 -11.72 12.32 -3.79
CA HIS A 209 -13.05 12.47 -3.18
C HIS A 209 -14.00 11.30 -3.46
N ALA A 210 -13.56 10.08 -3.15
CA ALA A 210 -14.46 8.96 -2.93
C ALA A 210 -13.77 8.04 -1.92
N ASP A 211 -14.14 8.16 -0.65
CA ASP A 211 -14.06 7.11 0.39
C ASP A 211 -14.23 7.75 1.78
N SER A 212 -15.42 8.29 2.04
CA SER A 212 -15.95 8.39 3.40
C SER A 212 -17.46 8.54 3.34
N GLU A 213 -18.17 7.43 3.17
CA GLU A 213 -19.39 7.13 3.92
C GLU A 213 -19.94 5.78 3.49
N ASN A 214 -20.46 5.07 4.50
CA ASN A 214 -21.36 3.92 4.42
C ASN A 214 -20.75 2.52 4.57
N GLU A 215 -20.56 2.12 5.83
CA GLU A 215 -20.73 0.73 6.24
C GLU A 215 -21.32 0.72 7.67
N ASN A 216 -22.64 0.57 7.78
CA ASN A 216 -23.36 -0.26 8.77
C ASN A 216 -24.85 0.13 8.88
N GLN A 217 -25.75 -0.63 8.23
CA GLN A 217 -26.79 -1.42 8.91
C GLN A 217 -27.66 -2.23 7.92
N ILE A 218 -27.91 -3.47 8.32
CA ILE A 218 -28.64 -4.56 7.62
C ILE A 218 -30.15 -4.48 7.96
N PRO A 219 -31.10 -4.78 7.03
CA PRO A 219 -32.54 -5.01 7.32
C PRO A 219 -32.80 -6.50 7.65
N PRO A 220 -33.96 -6.97 8.19
CA PRO A 220 -35.35 -6.47 8.07
C PRO A 220 -36.09 -6.40 9.43
N ASP A 221 -37.28 -5.80 9.52
CA ASP A 221 -38.53 -6.59 9.64
C ASP A 221 -39.80 -5.75 9.47
N THR A 222 -40.85 -6.50 9.13
CA THR A 222 -42.17 -6.13 8.64
C THR A 222 -43.13 -5.59 9.73
N ALA A 223 -44.09 -4.79 9.28
CA ALA A 223 -45.39 -4.47 9.91
C ALA A 223 -45.42 -3.44 11.06
N LEU A 224 -46.08 -2.30 10.86
CA LEU A 224 -47.49 -2.11 11.27
C LEU A 224 -48.06 -0.78 10.74
N LEU A 225 -49.35 -0.80 10.47
CA LEU A 225 -50.22 0.30 9.99
C LEU A 225 -50.24 1.53 10.91
N ALA A 226 -50.45 2.72 10.34
CA ALA A 226 -51.71 3.48 10.47
C ALA A 226 -51.62 4.95 9.98
N THR A 227 -52.70 5.36 9.29
CA THR A 227 -53.34 6.71 9.23
C THR A 227 -52.58 7.86 8.54
N THR A 228 -52.92 8.20 7.29
CA THR A 228 -53.94 9.18 6.80
C THR A 228 -53.57 10.66 7.03
N GLU A 229 -53.27 11.39 5.95
CA GLU A 229 -54.07 12.54 5.44
C GLU A 229 -53.41 13.14 4.17
N GLU A 230 -54.27 13.58 3.23
CA GLU A 230 -53.98 14.06 1.88
C GLU A 230 -53.85 15.60 1.78
N ILE A 231 -53.51 16.09 0.55
CA ILE A 231 -53.80 17.41 -0.08
C ILE A 231 -52.61 18.42 -0.09
N PRO A 232 -52.35 19.24 -1.16
CA PRO A 232 -52.48 19.06 -2.62
C PRO A 232 -51.23 19.53 -3.44
N VAL A 233 -51.25 19.23 -4.74
CA VAL A 233 -50.32 19.67 -5.79
C VAL A 233 -50.48 21.17 -6.14
N ILE A 234 -49.38 21.90 -6.35
CA ILE A 234 -49.32 23.10 -7.20
C ILE A 234 -48.05 23.02 -8.09
N PRO A 235 -48.14 23.26 -9.41
CA PRO A 235 -47.00 23.27 -10.33
C PRO A 235 -46.44 24.68 -10.52
N SER A 236 -45.12 24.81 -10.59
CA SER A 236 -44.49 25.98 -11.21
C SER A 236 -43.14 25.59 -11.82
N GLU A 237 -43.08 25.73 -13.14
CA GLU A 237 -41.87 25.80 -13.93
C GLU A 237 -40.94 26.87 -13.35
N ASP A 238 -39.63 26.57 -13.27
CA ASP A 238 -38.60 27.56 -13.51
C ASP A 238 -37.25 26.88 -13.83
N VAL A 239 -36.65 27.43 -14.87
CA VAL A 239 -35.39 27.08 -15.52
C VAL A 239 -34.22 27.09 -14.52
N TYR A 240 -33.44 26.02 -14.44
CA TYR A 240 -32.03 26.10 -14.05
C TYR A 240 -31.19 25.12 -14.86
N SER A 241 -30.72 25.59 -16.02
CA SER A 241 -29.40 25.16 -16.49
C SER A 241 -28.40 25.62 -15.43
N ASN A 242 -27.62 24.71 -14.86
CA ASN A 242 -26.24 24.98 -14.44
C ASN A 242 -25.54 23.64 -14.20
N GLN A 243 -24.83 23.18 -15.22
CA GLN A 243 -23.68 22.30 -15.02
C GLN A 243 -22.71 23.01 -14.06
N PRO A 244 -22.13 22.31 -13.06
CA PRO A 244 -20.99 22.85 -12.34
C PRO A 244 -19.83 22.95 -13.33
N THR A 245 -19.49 24.17 -13.74
CA THR A 245 -18.15 24.48 -14.21
C THR A 245 -17.18 24.02 -13.12
N SER A 246 -16.24 23.16 -13.47
CA SER A 246 -15.24 22.61 -12.57
C SER A 246 -14.62 23.71 -11.69
N PRO A 247 -14.58 23.58 -10.35
CA PRO A 247 -13.95 24.58 -9.51
C PRO A 247 -12.46 24.58 -9.84
N THR A 248 -11.99 25.64 -10.49
CA THR A 248 -10.64 25.67 -11.03
C THR A 248 -9.54 25.81 -9.96
N GLY A 249 -9.88 25.66 -8.67
CA GLY A 249 -8.98 25.78 -7.52
C GLY A 249 -8.45 27.21 -7.31
N LEU A 250 -8.90 28.18 -8.12
CA LEU A 250 -8.43 29.56 -8.11
C LEU A 250 -9.50 30.55 -7.60
N GLU A 251 -10.48 30.08 -6.83
CA GLU A 251 -11.50 30.90 -6.20
C GLU A 251 -11.60 30.61 -4.70
N CYS A 252 -12.09 31.56 -3.92
CA CYS A 252 -12.30 31.36 -2.50
C CYS A 252 -13.57 30.55 -2.26
N ASN A 253 -13.47 29.39 -1.60
CA ASN A 253 -14.61 28.53 -1.24
C ASN A 253 -15.59 29.11 -0.17
N ILE A 254 -15.56 30.42 0.06
CA ILE A 254 -16.47 31.12 0.99
C ILE A 254 -17.27 32.17 0.23
N CYS A 255 -16.59 33.10 -0.47
CA CYS A 255 -17.24 34.14 -1.27
C CYS A 255 -17.38 33.77 -2.75
N MET A 256 -16.82 32.64 -3.20
CA MET A 256 -16.78 32.18 -4.59
C MET A 256 -16.17 33.18 -5.58
N LEU A 257 -15.37 34.13 -5.09
CA LEU A 257 -14.63 35.08 -5.92
C LEU A 257 -13.28 34.49 -6.31
N GLY A 258 -12.90 34.68 -7.58
CA GLY A 258 -11.58 34.35 -8.09
C GLY A 258 -10.47 35.08 -7.33
N TYR A 259 -9.38 34.38 -7.02
CA TYR A 259 -8.22 34.98 -6.38
C TYR A 259 -7.55 35.97 -7.32
N THR A 260 -7.18 37.12 -6.77
CA THR A 260 -6.49 38.21 -7.46
C THR A 260 -5.55 38.91 -6.47
N GLU A 261 -4.86 39.97 -6.90
CA GLU A 261 -4.11 40.82 -5.96
C GLU A 261 -5.03 41.46 -4.89
N THR A 262 -6.30 41.72 -5.22
CA THR A 262 -7.29 42.26 -4.26
C THR A 262 -7.98 41.16 -3.45
N VAL A 263 -8.35 40.05 -4.08
CA VAL A 263 -8.87 38.85 -3.41
C VAL A 263 -7.67 37.96 -3.04
N THR A 264 -6.84 38.43 -2.09
CA THR A 264 -5.58 37.75 -1.78
C THR A 264 -5.81 36.42 -1.06
N PRO A 265 -5.33 35.27 -1.58
CA PRO A 265 -5.37 33.96 -0.91
C PRO A 265 -4.38 33.91 0.25
N ARG A 266 -4.85 33.57 1.46
CA ARG A 266 -4.01 33.40 2.66
C ARG A 266 -4.16 32.01 3.27
N VAL A 267 -3.06 31.48 3.78
CA VAL A 267 -2.99 30.12 4.34
C VAL A 267 -3.24 30.16 5.84
N LEU A 268 -4.23 29.37 6.29
CA LEU A 268 -4.48 29.12 7.70
C LEU A 268 -3.44 28.13 8.24
N ILE A 269 -2.38 28.64 8.88
CA ILE A 269 -1.21 27.86 9.32
C ILE A 269 -1.52 26.65 10.23
N GLY A 270 -2.67 26.65 10.92
CA GLY A 270 -3.09 25.50 11.73
C GLY A 270 -3.57 24.28 10.94
N CYS A 271 -3.86 24.44 9.64
CA CYS A 271 -4.42 23.37 8.82
C CYS A 271 -4.03 23.35 7.34
N GLY A 272 -3.43 24.42 6.81
CA GLY A 272 -3.04 24.52 5.39
C GLY A 272 -4.14 24.99 4.44
N HIS A 273 -5.40 25.10 4.88
CA HIS A 273 -6.47 25.61 4.03
C HIS A 273 -6.24 27.07 3.64
N THR A 274 -6.61 27.40 2.39
CA THR A 274 -6.53 28.76 1.87
C THR A 274 -7.91 29.43 1.89
N VAL A 275 -7.97 30.66 2.37
CA VAL A 275 -9.17 31.51 2.38
C VAL A 275 -8.75 32.92 1.94
N CYS A 276 -9.60 33.66 1.23
CA CYS A 276 -9.27 35.04 0.88
C CYS A 276 -9.17 35.92 2.13
N GLN A 277 -8.33 36.95 2.08
CA GLN A 277 -8.10 37.85 3.20
C GLN A 277 -9.40 38.41 3.79
N GLU A 278 -10.33 38.87 2.94
CA GLU A 278 -11.60 39.47 3.38
C GLU A 278 -12.48 38.46 4.12
N CYS A 279 -12.58 37.22 3.63
CA CYS A 279 -13.33 36.19 4.33
C CYS A 279 -12.69 35.83 5.68
N ILE A 280 -11.35 35.84 5.80
CA ILE A 280 -10.69 35.67 7.09
C ILE A 280 -11.00 36.83 8.04
N VAL A 281 -11.17 38.05 7.51
CA VAL A 281 -11.58 39.20 8.32
C VAL A 281 -12.97 38.97 8.93
N SER A 282 -13.90 38.45 8.14
CA SER A 282 -15.30 38.19 8.52
C SER A 282 -15.52 36.95 9.39
N LEU A 283 -14.54 36.05 9.51
CA LEU A 283 -14.65 34.87 10.37
C LEU A 283 -14.58 35.23 11.86
N PRO A 284 -15.30 34.51 12.74
CA PRO A 284 -15.21 34.68 14.19
C PRO A 284 -13.78 34.45 14.71
N LYS A 285 -13.32 35.35 15.60
CA LYS A 285 -11.95 35.35 16.16
C LYS A 285 -11.92 35.37 17.69
N PRO A 286 -12.41 34.33 18.37
CA PRO A 286 -12.20 34.21 19.81
C PRO A 286 -10.70 34.19 20.09
N GLU A 287 -10.23 35.07 20.99
CA GLU A 287 -8.84 35.12 21.46
C GLU A 287 -7.78 35.23 20.33
N ASN A 288 -8.03 36.02 19.29
CA ASN A 288 -7.14 36.17 18.13
C ASN A 288 -6.85 34.85 17.39
N ARG A 289 -7.79 33.90 17.43
CA ARG A 289 -7.71 32.65 16.68
C ARG A 289 -8.84 32.56 15.67
N VAL A 290 -8.50 32.29 14.42
CA VAL A 290 -9.47 31.97 13.37
C VAL A 290 -9.74 30.47 13.40
N VAL A 291 -11.01 30.08 13.42
CA VAL A 291 -11.42 28.68 13.22
C VAL A 291 -11.60 28.45 11.73
N CYS A 292 -10.92 27.44 11.18
CA CYS A 292 -11.06 27.08 9.79
C CYS A 292 -12.49 26.57 9.50
N PRO A 293 -13.22 27.12 8.52
CA PRO A 293 -14.59 26.69 8.21
C PRO A 293 -14.67 25.27 7.61
N PHE A 294 -13.57 24.78 7.04
CA PHE A 294 -13.53 23.47 6.37
C PHE A 294 -13.19 22.32 7.31
N CYS A 295 -12.31 22.55 8.29
CA CYS A 295 -11.80 21.48 9.16
C CYS A 295 -11.84 21.79 10.66
N ARG A 296 -12.38 22.95 11.05
CA ARG A 296 -12.56 23.41 12.44
C ARG A 296 -11.27 23.54 13.26
N LYS A 297 -10.08 23.42 12.66
CA LYS A 297 -8.79 23.65 13.33
C LYS A 297 -8.55 25.14 13.56
N HIS A 298 -7.96 25.45 14.71
CA HIS A 298 -7.63 26.83 15.11
C HIS A 298 -6.31 27.29 14.48
N THR A 299 -6.30 28.52 13.99
CA THR A 299 -5.11 29.22 13.52
C THR A 299 -4.90 30.48 14.35
N LYS A 300 -3.76 30.60 15.03
CA LYS A 300 -3.38 31.85 15.69
C LYS A 300 -3.10 32.92 14.62
N VAL A 301 -3.65 34.11 14.82
CA VAL A 301 -3.40 35.26 13.95
C VAL A 301 -2.39 36.18 14.64
N PRO A 302 -1.12 36.21 14.21
CA PRO A 302 -0.11 37.10 14.80
C PRO A 302 -0.59 38.57 14.67
N GLY A 303 -0.65 39.30 15.78
CA GLY A 303 -1.09 40.70 15.78
C GLY A 303 -2.57 40.92 15.42
N GLY A 304 -3.41 39.88 15.43
CA GLY A 304 -4.88 40.00 15.22
C GLY A 304 -5.33 40.33 13.79
N SER A 305 -4.40 40.61 12.88
CA SER A 305 -4.72 40.96 11.50
C SER A 305 -4.58 39.78 10.55
N ALA A 306 -5.62 39.55 9.73
CA ALA A 306 -5.58 38.57 8.64
C ALA A 306 -4.41 38.84 7.67
N THR A 307 -3.94 40.09 7.57
CA THR A 307 -2.82 40.46 6.68
C THR A 307 -1.49 39.82 7.05
N GLN A 308 -1.36 39.32 8.29
CA GLN A 308 -0.14 38.71 8.82
C GLN A 308 -0.06 37.20 8.51
N LEU A 309 -1.14 36.59 8.02
CA LEU A 309 -1.10 35.19 7.58
C LEU A 309 -0.38 35.08 6.23
N PRO A 310 0.44 34.04 6.00
CA PRO A 310 1.19 33.91 4.76
C PRO A 310 0.28 33.87 3.53
N LYS A 311 0.66 34.59 2.46
CA LYS A 311 0.00 34.49 1.15
C LYS A 311 0.26 33.11 0.56
N ASN A 312 -0.72 32.56 -0.17
CA ASN A 312 -0.49 31.37 -0.98
C ASN A 312 0.09 31.78 -2.34
N TYR A 313 1.42 31.89 -2.41
CA TYR A 313 2.11 32.32 -3.64
C TYR A 313 1.90 31.35 -4.82
N ALA A 314 1.75 30.05 -4.56
CA ALA A 314 1.47 29.08 -5.62
C ALA A 314 0.14 29.37 -6.33
N ILE A 315 -0.91 29.71 -5.59
CA ILE A 315 -2.20 30.12 -6.18
C ILE A 315 -2.05 31.47 -6.91
N MET A 316 -1.33 32.43 -6.33
CA MET A 316 -1.08 33.72 -6.98
C MET A 316 -0.35 33.56 -8.32
N ASP A 317 0.62 32.66 -8.41
CA ASP A 317 1.38 32.40 -9.64
C ASP A 317 0.50 31.69 -10.69
N LEU A 318 -0.36 30.77 -10.27
CA LEU A 318 -1.34 30.12 -11.16
C LEU A 318 -2.35 31.14 -11.73
N VAL A 319 -2.85 32.07 -10.91
CA VAL A 319 -3.73 33.15 -11.37
C VAL A 319 -3.01 34.03 -12.41
N ARG A 320 -1.75 34.39 -12.17
CA ARG A 320 -0.96 35.19 -13.13
C ARG A 320 -0.70 34.46 -14.43
N SER A 321 -0.44 33.14 -14.39
CA SER A 321 -0.19 32.33 -15.58
C SER A 321 -1.39 32.14 -16.51
N ARG A 322 -2.62 32.47 -16.06
CA ARG A 322 -3.83 32.45 -16.91
C ARG A 322 -4.05 33.73 -17.71
N ILE A 323 -3.25 34.77 -17.48
CA ILE A 323 -3.40 36.10 -18.07
C ILE A 323 -2.37 36.33 -19.21
N ILE A 324 -1.58 35.31 -19.56
CA ILE A 324 -0.62 35.32 -20.68
C ILE A 324 -1.15 34.42 -21.79
#